data_AF-A0A060X7Z2-F1
#
_entry.id   AF-A0A060X7Z2-F1
#
_cell.length_a   1.000
_cell.length_b   1.000
_cell.length_c   1.000
_cell.angle_alpha   90.00
_cell.angle_beta   90.00
_cell.angle_gamma   90.00
#
_symmetry.space_group_name_H-M   'P 1'
#
loop_
_entity.id
_entity.type
_entity.pdbx_description
1 polymer ?
#
loop_
_entity_poly.entity_id
_entity_poly.type
_entity_poly.pdbx_seq_one_letter_code
_entity_poly.pdbx_strand_id
1 'polypeptide(L)' 'MEELKHQVMINQFVLTAGCAADQAKQLLQAAHWQFETALSAFFQETNIPYGHHHQMVSMGSLLECSQLFTLIFF' A
#
# COMPACT_ATOMS: atom_id res chain seq x y z
N MET A 1 -20.17 -14.56 6.59
CA MET A 1 -19.18 -13.96 7.52
C MET A 1 -17.96 -13.40 6.79
N GLU A 2 -17.49 -14.04 5.70
CA GLU A 2 -16.38 -13.52 4.88
C GLU A 2 -16.65 -12.18 4.19
N GLU A 3 -17.89 -11.91 3.76
CA GLU A 3 -18.23 -10.65 3.09
C GLU A 3 -17.99 -9.41 3.98
N LEU A 4 -18.23 -9.54 5.29
CA LEU A 4 -17.95 -8.47 6.26
C LEU A 4 -16.45 -8.26 6.42
N LYS A 5 -15.66 -9.34 6.46
CA LYS A 5 -14.19 -9.28 6.55
C LYS A 5 -13.61 -8.55 5.33
N HIS A 6 -14.08 -8.90 4.12
CA HIS A 6 -13.67 -8.24 2.89
C HIS A 6 -13.98 -6.74 2.90
N GLN A 7 -15.19 -6.34 3.32
CA GLN A 7 -15.57 -4.94 3.48
C GLN A 7 -14.71 -4.20 4.50
N VAL A 8 -14.43 -4.80 5.66
CA VAL A 8 -13.56 -4.19 6.68
C VAL A 8 -12.14 -4.00 6.16
N MET A 9 -11.60 -4.97 5.40
CA MET A 9 -10.26 -4.83 4.80
C MET A 9 -10.21 -3.71 3.76
N ILE A 10 -11.24 -3.58 2.93
CA ILE A 10 -11.36 -2.49 1.95
C ILE A 10 -11.39 -1.15 2.67
N ASN A 11 -12.27 -1.00 3.68
CA ASN A 11 -12.36 0.23 4.45
C ASN A 11 -11.07 0.54 5.18
N GLN A 12 -10.39 -0.47 5.74
CA GLN A 12 -9.10 -0.23 6.37
C GLN A 12 -8.06 0.25 5.36
N PHE A 13 -8.05 -0.31 4.16
CA PHE A 13 -7.10 0.06 3.12
C PHE A 13 -7.35 1.51 2.69
N VAL A 14 -8.62 1.89 2.50
CA VAL A 14 -9.03 3.27 2.18
C VAL A 14 -8.60 4.25 3.27
N LEU A 15 -8.85 3.92 4.55
CA LEU A 15 -8.48 4.78 5.68
C LEU A 15 -6.97 4.93 5.82
N THR A 16 -6.23 3.88 5.52
CA THR A 16 -4.77 3.81 5.64
C THR A 16 -4.05 4.46 4.45
N ALA A 17 -4.38 4.04 3.23
CA ALA A 17 -3.72 4.47 1.99
C ALA A 17 -4.35 5.73 1.39
N GLY A 18 -5.55 6.12 1.86
CA GLY A 18 -6.27 7.29 1.36
C GLY A 18 -6.81 7.12 -0.08
N CYS A 19 -6.97 5.89 -0.57
CA CYS A 19 -7.44 5.61 -1.92
C CYS A 19 -8.95 5.33 -1.98
N ALA A 20 -9.53 5.23 -3.18
CA ALA A 20 -10.94 4.91 -3.34
C ALA A 20 -11.24 3.44 -2.96
N ALA A 21 -12.43 3.18 -2.42
CA ALA A 21 -12.85 1.82 -2.03
C ALA A 21 -12.79 0.80 -3.17
N ASP A 22 -13.09 1.23 -4.40
CA ASP A 22 -13.00 0.37 -5.58
C ASP A 22 -11.55 -0.03 -5.89
N GLN A 23 -10.62 0.93 -5.76
CA GLN A 23 -9.19 0.72 -5.97
C GLN A 23 -8.59 -0.17 -4.87
N ALA A 24 -8.94 0.08 -3.60
CA ALA A 24 -8.60 -0.79 -2.47
C ALA A 24 -9.08 -2.23 -2.70
N LYS A 25 -10.31 -2.42 -3.18
CA LYS A 25 -10.86 -3.74 -3.50
C LYS A 25 -10.04 -4.44 -4.58
N GLN A 26 -9.70 -3.76 -5.67
CA GLN A 26 -8.89 -4.36 -6.74
C GLN A 26 -7.51 -4.80 -6.25
N LEU A 27 -6.84 -3.95 -5.46
CA LEU A 27 -5.53 -4.25 -4.88
C LEU A 27 -5.60 -5.42 -3.91
N LEU A 28 -6.60 -5.44 -3.02
CA LEU A 28 -6.81 -6.55 -2.11
C LEU A 28 -7.11 -7.83 -2.88
N GLN A 29 -7.95 -7.81 -3.92
CA GLN A 29 -8.23 -8.99 -4.74
C GLN A 29 -6.98 -9.50 -5.47
N ALA A 30 -6.18 -8.60 -6.05
CA ALA A 30 -4.93 -8.94 -6.72
C ALA A 30 -3.89 -9.54 -5.75
N ALA A 31 -3.91 -9.11 -4.49
CA ALA A 31 -3.06 -9.62 -3.43
C ALA A 31 -3.65 -10.83 -2.68
N HIS A 32 -4.70 -11.49 -3.19
CA HIS A 32 -5.40 -12.59 -2.50
C HIS A 32 -5.88 -12.22 -1.09
N TRP A 33 -6.39 -11.00 -0.95
CA TRP A 33 -6.83 -10.39 0.31
C TRP A 33 -5.75 -10.31 1.38
N GLN A 34 -4.47 -10.26 0.99
CA GLN A 34 -3.36 -10.00 1.89
C GLN A 34 -3.21 -8.49 2.07
N PHE A 35 -3.66 -7.96 3.21
CA PHE A 35 -3.67 -6.52 3.50
C PHE A 35 -2.28 -5.90 3.37
N GLU A 36 -1.29 -6.46 4.08
CA GLU A 36 0.09 -5.97 4.09
C GLU A 36 0.72 -6.02 2.69
N THR A 37 0.49 -7.11 1.94
CA THR A 37 1.00 -7.25 0.57
C THR A 37 0.37 -6.22 -0.37
N ALA A 38 -0.95 -6.03 -0.31
CA ALA A 38 -1.63 -5.03 -1.13
C ALA A 38 -1.13 -3.61 -0.81
N LEU A 39 -0.93 -3.32 0.48
CA LEU A 39 -0.44 -2.02 0.94
C LEU A 39 0.98 -1.78 0.44
N SER A 40 1.85 -2.77 0.65
CA SER A 40 3.24 -2.73 0.21
C SER A 40 3.35 -2.60 -1.30
N ALA A 41 2.53 -3.31 -2.08
CA ALA A 41 2.48 -3.18 -3.53
C ALA A 41 2.00 -1.80 -3.98
N PHE A 42 0.97 -1.25 -3.33
CA PHE A 42 0.46 0.10 -3.63
C PHE A 42 1.51 1.18 -3.40
N PHE A 43 2.26 1.08 -2.30
CA PHE A 43 3.34 2.03 -2.00
C PHE A 43 4.63 1.75 -2.79
N GLN A 44 4.85 0.53 -3.27
CA GLN A 44 5.98 0.19 -4.14
C GLN A 44 5.76 0.60 -5.61
N GLU A 45 4.53 0.52 -6.13
CA GLU A 45 4.20 0.90 -7.51
C GLU A 45 4.51 2.38 -7.78
N THR A 46 4.42 3.24 -6.76
CA THR A 46 4.83 4.64 -6.85
C THR A 46 6.36 4.85 -6.96
N ASN A 47 7.18 3.79 -6.91
CA ASN A 47 8.63 3.89 -6.66
C ASN A 47 9.55 3.15 -7.66
N ILE A 48 9.14 2.85 -8.89
CA ILE A 48 10.05 2.14 -9.82
C ILE A 48 10.06 2.72 -11.24
N PRO A 49 11.22 3.20 -11.69
CA PRO A 49 11.74 2.76 -12.97
C PRO A 49 12.87 1.76 -12.73
N TYR A 50 12.71 0.58 -13.30
CA TYR A 50 13.67 -0.52 -13.26
C TYR A 50 14.85 -0.12 -14.16
N GLY A 51 15.88 0.48 -13.56
CA GLY A 51 17.08 0.93 -14.23
C GLY A 51 18.32 0.52 -13.43
N HIS A 52 19.20 -0.23 -14.08
CA HIS A 52 20.48 -0.71 -13.57
C HIS A 52 21.25 0.30 -12.70
N HIS A 53 21.87 -0.21 -11.63
CA HIS A 53 23.06 0.35 -10.97
C HIS A 53 22.87 1.65 -10.15
N HIS A 54 22.97 1.51 -8.82
CA HIS A 54 23.56 2.47 -7.86
C HIS A 54 23.06 3.94 -7.88
N GLN A 55 22.66 4.41 -6.69
CA GLN A 55 22.47 5.82 -6.26
C GLN A 55 21.01 6.29 -6.20
N MET A 56 20.39 6.22 -5.03
CA MET A 56 20.45 7.19 -3.92
C MET A 56 19.38 8.27 -4.09
N VAL A 57 18.35 8.15 -3.26
CA VAL A 57 17.56 9.24 -2.66
C VAL A 57 17.04 10.34 -3.59
N SER A 58 15.84 10.13 -4.12
CA SER A 58 14.89 11.25 -4.28
C SER A 58 13.66 10.95 -3.43
N MET A 59 13.91 10.89 -2.13
CA MET A 59 13.03 10.29 -1.13
C MET A 59 12.72 11.26 0.01
N GLY A 60 12.61 12.56 -0.31
CA GLY A 60 12.56 13.63 0.69
C GLY A 60 11.17 14.18 1.04
N SER A 61 10.09 13.82 0.33
CA SER A 61 8.77 14.43 0.61
C SER A 61 7.57 13.48 0.57
N LEU A 62 7.67 12.33 -0.09
CA LEU A 62 6.64 11.27 -0.03
C LEU A 62 6.99 10.17 0.99
N LEU A 63 8.27 10.05 1.35
CA LEU A 63 8.75 9.04 2.30
C LEU A 63 8.38 9.34 3.75
N GLU A 64 8.28 10.61 4.14
CA GLU A 64 7.96 10.97 5.53
C GLU A 64 6.58 10.42 5.95
N CYS A 65 5.62 10.33 5.01
CA CYS A 65 4.33 9.69 5.25
C CYS A 65 4.41 8.15 5.21
N SER A 66 5.21 7.56 4.32
CA SER A 66 5.38 6.09 4.25
C SER A 66 6.25 5.51 5.38
N GLN A 67 7.26 6.23 5.88
CA GLN A 67 8.12 5.80 6.99
C GLN A 67 7.38 5.83 8.33
N LEU A 68 6.50 6.80 8.55
CA LEU A 68 5.60 6.80 9.71
C LEU A 68 4.69 5.56 9.68
N PHE A 69 4.32 5.10 8.49
CA PHE A 69 3.58 3.87 8.30
C PHE A 69 4.42 2.61 8.57
N THR A 70 5.70 2.60 8.19
CA THR A 70 6.64 1.50 8.52
C THR A 70 6.99 1.44 10.02
N LEU A 71 7.18 2.59 10.69
CA LEU A 71 7.51 2.69 12.12
C LEU A 71 6.34 2.36 13.06
N ILE A 72 5.10 2.39 12.56
CA ILE A 72 3.91 2.04 13.35
C ILE A 72 3.56 0.54 13.20
N PHE A 73 3.95 -0.09 12.09
CA PHE A 73 3.61 -1.48 11.77
C PHE A 73 4.76 -2.50 11.94
N PHE A 74 5.99 -2.05 12.23
CA PHE A 74 7.17 -2.87 12.55
C PHE A 74 7.84 -2.37 13.83
#